data_AF-A0A5C6MWT8-F1
#
_entry.id   AF-A0A5C6MWT8-F1
#
_cell.length_a   1.000
_cell.length_b   1.000
_cell.length_c   1.000
_cell.angle_alpha   90.00
_cell.angle_beta   90.00
_cell.angle_gamma   90.00
#
_symmetry.space_group_name_H-M   'P 1'
#
loop_
_entity.id
_entity.type
_entity.pdbx_description
1 polymer ?
#
loop_
_entity_poly.entity_id
_entity_poly.type
_entity_poly.pdbx_seq_one_letter_code
_entity_poly.pdbx_strand_id
1 'polypeptide(L)'
;MNTIIVFAAAKGKGKFMVKEELKGPEVCKDPVRLTTYAVGVNVFKQGEDPVLKPPDQYPEWLFQLNLGAVKKLHELDADTWEYWKRLRKENMWRFNRLHKGKKF
;
A
#
# COMPACT_ATOMS: atom_id res chain seq x y z
N MET A 1 38.31 -43.27 -15.99
CA MET A 1 38.87 -42.69 -14.75
C MET A 1 38.41 -41.24 -14.69
N ASN A 2 37.60 -40.90 -13.68
CA ASN A 2 37.07 -39.56 -13.42
C ASN A 2 38.16 -38.68 -12.80
N THR A 3 38.27 -37.43 -13.27
CA THR A 3 38.77 -36.33 -12.43
C THR A 3 37.90 -35.10 -12.67
N ILE A 4 37.10 -34.79 -11.66
CA ILE A 4 36.22 -33.63 -11.55
C ILE A 4 37.06 -32.48 -10.98
N ILE A 5 37.11 -31.33 -11.67
CA ILE A 5 37.62 -30.08 -11.08
C ILE A 5 36.41 -29.28 -10.62
N VAL A 6 36.09 -29.41 -9.32
CA VAL A 6 35.08 -28.56 -8.66
C VAL A 6 35.76 -27.23 -8.33
N PHE A 7 35.40 -26.16 -9.02
CA PHE A 7 35.75 -24.80 -8.57
C PHE A 7 34.90 -24.48 -7.34
N ALA A 8 35.55 -24.46 -6.17
CA ALA A 8 34.97 -24.03 -4.92
C ALA A 8 34.56 -22.54 -5.00
N ALA A 9 33.27 -22.26 -5.04
CA ALA A 9 32.75 -20.94 -4.78
C ALA A 9 32.82 -20.69 -3.26
N ALA A 10 33.90 -20.06 -2.81
CA ALA A 10 34.00 -19.50 -1.47
C ALA A 10 32.88 -18.47 -1.29
N LYS A 11 31.76 -18.87 -0.67
CA LYS A 11 30.74 -17.94 -0.19
C LYS A 11 31.36 -17.15 0.97
N GLY A 12 31.85 -15.98 0.64
CA GLY A 12 32.33 -14.99 1.59
C GLY A 12 31.28 -14.73 2.67
N LYS A 13 31.78 -14.59 3.90
CA LYS A 13 31.07 -14.12 5.08
C LYS A 13 30.56 -12.70 4.83
N GLY A 14 29.38 -12.59 4.24
CA GLY A 14 28.61 -11.35 4.21
C GLY A 14 28.16 -11.03 5.62
N LYS A 15 28.70 -9.96 6.19
CA LYS A 15 28.30 -9.40 7.49
C LYS A 15 26.77 -9.33 7.51
N PHE A 16 26.17 -10.09 8.43
CA PHE A 16 24.77 -9.98 8.79
C PHE A 16 24.60 -8.57 9.33
N MET A 17 24.20 -7.63 8.46
CA MET A 17 23.78 -6.32 8.88
C MET A 17 22.65 -6.57 9.86
N VAL A 18 22.87 -6.24 11.13
CA VAL A 18 21.83 -6.16 12.13
C VAL A 18 20.73 -5.34 11.47
N LYS A 19 19.60 -6.00 11.19
CA LYS A 19 18.38 -5.33 10.76
C LYS A 19 18.02 -4.44 11.93
N GLU A 20 18.49 -3.19 11.91
CA GLU A 20 18.07 -2.18 12.85
C GLU A 20 16.55 -2.17 12.74
N GLU A 21 15.90 -2.64 13.81
CA GLU A 21 14.45 -2.73 13.84
C GLU A 21 13.96 -1.29 13.91
N LEU A 22 13.63 -0.75 12.73
CA LEU A 22 13.09 0.58 12.56
C LEU A 22 11.78 0.64 13.36
N LYS A 23 11.88 1.06 14.62
CA LYS A 23 10.72 1.36 15.44
C LYS A 23 10.06 2.57 14.80
N GLY A 24 8.78 2.41 14.45
CA GLY A 24 7.98 3.51 13.97
C GLY A 24 7.93 4.65 15.00
N PRO A 25 7.68 5.89 14.54
CA PRO A 25 7.53 7.02 15.45
C PRO A 25 6.43 6.76 16.48
N GLU A 26 6.59 7.33 17.68
CA GLU A 26 5.63 7.17 18.76
C GLU A 26 4.28 7.76 18.36
N VAL A 27 3.21 6.96 18.50
CA VAL A 27 1.85 7.36 18.17
C VAL A 27 1.21 8.02 19.39
N CYS A 28 0.64 9.21 19.22
CA CYS A 28 -0.13 9.89 20.26
C CYS A 28 -1.38 9.08 20.61
N LYS A 29 -1.64 8.88 21.92
CA LYS A 29 -2.80 8.13 22.43
C LYS A 29 -3.88 9.03 23.05
N ASP A 30 -3.68 10.34 23.03
CA ASP A 30 -4.60 11.30 23.65
C ASP A 30 -5.83 11.52 22.76
N PRO A 31 -7.05 11.20 23.23
CA PRO A 31 -8.24 11.27 22.39
C PRO A 31 -8.55 12.70 21.92
N VAL A 32 -8.37 13.70 22.79
CA VAL A 32 -8.64 15.11 22.49
C VAL A 32 -7.71 15.64 21.39
N ARG A 33 -6.43 15.21 21.40
CA ARG A 33 -5.47 15.63 20.37
C ARG A 33 -5.80 15.00 19.03
N LEU A 34 -6.18 13.73 19.01
CA LEU A 34 -6.54 12.99 17.80
C LEU A 34 -7.81 13.53 17.11
N THR A 35 -8.76 14.08 17.87
CA THR A 35 -9.98 14.66 17.28
C THR A 35 -9.84 16.13 16.86
N THR A 36 -8.82 16.83 17.35
CA THR A 36 -8.65 18.27 17.11
C THR A 36 -7.53 18.56 16.11
N TYR A 37 -6.50 17.72 16.07
CA TYR A 37 -5.33 17.87 15.22
C TYR A 37 -5.14 16.65 14.34
N ALA A 38 -4.65 16.85 13.13
CA ALA A 38 -4.24 15.77 12.25
C ALA A 38 -2.82 15.33 12.61
N VAL A 39 -2.70 14.58 13.71
CA VAL A 39 -1.42 14.11 14.25
C VAL A 39 -0.70 13.22 13.24
N GLY A 40 0.58 13.52 12.97
CA GLY A 40 1.42 12.74 12.05
C GLY A 40 1.35 13.18 10.60
N VAL A 41 0.65 14.28 10.29
CA VAL A 41 0.69 14.92 8.97
C VAL A 41 1.97 15.73 8.80
N ASN A 42 2.47 16.37 9.87
CA ASN A 42 3.71 17.10 9.79
C ASN A 42 4.93 16.15 9.80
N VAL A 43 5.63 16.06 8.67
CA VAL A 43 6.87 15.27 8.53
C VAL A 43 8.14 16.06 8.86
N PHE A 44 8.04 17.38 9.04
CA PHE A 44 9.18 18.22 9.33
C PHE A 44 9.54 18.19 10.83
N LYS A 45 10.85 18.26 11.14
CA LYS A 45 11.34 18.30 12.53
C LYS A 45 10.89 19.54 13.30
N GLN A 46 10.55 20.60 12.57
CA GLN A 46 10.11 21.89 13.09
C GLN A 46 8.76 22.20 12.44
N GLY A 47 7.77 22.52 13.27
CA GLY A 47 6.40 22.77 12.84
C GLY A 47 5.40 22.04 13.73
N GLU A 48 4.17 22.52 13.73
CA GLU A 48 3.07 21.89 14.46
C GLU A 48 2.16 21.13 13.49
N ASP A 49 1.47 20.11 14.00
CA ASP A 49 0.46 19.41 13.22
C ASP A 49 -0.72 20.34 12.89
N PRO A 50 -1.27 20.26 11.67
CA PRO A 50 -2.39 21.12 11.29
C PRO A 50 -3.67 20.79 12.08
N VAL A 51 -4.38 21.83 12.49
CA VAL A 51 -5.69 21.74 13.16
C VAL A 51 -6.75 21.28 12.18
N LEU A 52 -7.63 20.37 12.61
CA LEU A 52 -8.81 19.98 11.85
C LEU A 52 -9.81 21.13 11.81
N LYS A 53 -10.22 21.48 10.59
CA LYS A 53 -11.16 22.58 10.33
C LYS A 53 -12.61 22.09 10.45
N PRO A 54 -13.60 23.00 10.56
CA PRO A 54 -14.99 22.62 10.43
C PRO A 54 -15.30 22.06 9.01
N PRO A 55 -16.35 21.24 8.87
CA PRO A 55 -16.71 20.59 7.59
C PRO A 55 -16.92 21.59 6.45
N ASP A 56 -17.42 22.80 6.74
CA ASP A 56 -17.71 23.85 5.76
C ASP A 56 -16.47 24.39 5.04
N GLN A 57 -15.27 24.19 5.61
CA GLN A 57 -14.02 24.59 4.97
C GLN A 57 -13.46 23.49 4.04
N TYR A 58 -14.06 22.30 4.04
CA TYR A 58 -13.65 21.22 3.16
C TYR A 58 -14.55 21.17 1.92
N PRO A 59 -13.99 20.83 0.76
CA PRO A 59 -14.77 20.74 -0.47
C PRO A 59 -15.77 19.57 -0.39
N GLU A 60 -16.94 19.76 -0.99
CA GLU A 60 -18.07 18.82 -0.89
C GLU A 60 -17.74 17.40 -1.41
N TRP A 61 -16.92 17.31 -2.47
CA TRP A 61 -16.52 16.02 -3.05
C TRP A 61 -15.83 15.10 -2.05
N LEU A 62 -15.23 15.65 -0.98
CA LEU A 62 -14.59 14.86 0.08
C LEU A 62 -15.60 13.94 0.79
N PHE A 63 -16.81 14.44 1.01
CA PHE A 63 -17.88 13.72 1.70
C PHE A 63 -18.68 12.80 0.77
N GLN A 64 -18.47 12.91 -0.54
CA GLN A 64 -19.10 12.07 -1.56
C GLN A 64 -18.26 10.82 -1.90
N LEU A 65 -17.08 10.67 -1.29
CA LEU A 65 -16.22 9.51 -1.51
C LEU A 65 -16.84 8.22 -0.97
N ASN A 66 -16.70 7.13 -1.72
CA ASN A 66 -17.14 5.81 -1.27
C ASN A 66 -16.13 5.24 -0.26
N LEU A 67 -16.49 5.31 1.03
CA LEU A 67 -15.72 4.71 2.14
C LEU A 67 -16.05 3.22 2.36
N GLY A 68 -17.03 2.69 1.62
CA GLY A 68 -17.48 1.31 1.74
C GLY A 68 -16.70 0.34 0.87
N ALA A 69 -17.31 -0.81 0.61
CA ALA A 69 -16.74 -1.81 -0.28
C ALA A 69 -16.62 -1.26 -1.71
N VAL A 70 -15.53 -1.65 -2.38
CA VAL A 70 -15.33 -1.33 -3.80
C VAL A 70 -16.46 -1.97 -4.60
N LYS A 71 -17.13 -1.15 -5.43
CA LYS A 71 -18.20 -1.58 -6.31
C LYS A 71 -17.77 -2.79 -7.15
N LYS A 72 -18.68 -3.75 -7.26
CA LYS A 72 -18.47 -4.94 -8.10
C LYS A 72 -18.76 -4.61 -9.55
N LEU A 73 -18.25 -5.45 -10.46
CA LEU A 73 -18.43 -5.23 -11.90
C LEU A 73 -19.91 -5.13 -12.30
N HIS A 74 -20.79 -5.93 -11.70
CA HIS A 74 -22.23 -5.93 -12.00
C HIS A 74 -23.00 -4.71 -11.46
N GLU A 75 -22.38 -3.95 -10.55
CA GLU A 75 -22.97 -2.73 -9.97
C GLU A 75 -22.49 -1.48 -10.73
N LEU A 76 -21.52 -1.64 -11.62
CA LEU A 76 -20.96 -0.57 -12.44
C LEU A 76 -21.65 -0.53 -13.79
N ASP A 77 -21.85 0.68 -14.30
CA ASP A 77 -22.44 0.89 -15.61
C ASP A 77 -21.41 0.70 -16.73
N ALA A 78 -21.80 0.05 -17.82
CA ALA A 78 -20.89 -0.30 -18.91
C ALA A 78 -20.34 0.93 -19.66
N ASP A 79 -21.03 2.06 -19.57
CA ASP A 79 -20.64 3.31 -20.24
C ASP A 79 -19.63 4.14 -19.42
N THR A 80 -19.32 3.75 -18.18
CA THR A 80 -18.31 4.44 -17.37
C THR A 80 -16.92 3.82 -17.52
N TRP A 81 -15.89 4.66 -17.48
CA TRP A 81 -14.49 4.22 -17.50
C TRP A 81 -14.13 3.26 -16.34
N GLU A 82 -14.78 3.41 -15.19
CA GLU A 82 -14.56 2.60 -14.00
C GLU A 82 -14.91 1.12 -14.23
N TYR A 83 -15.98 0.86 -14.98
CA TYR A 83 -16.38 -0.50 -15.37
C TYR A 83 -15.29 -1.20 -16.16
N TRP A 84 -14.75 -0.54 -17.19
CA TRP A 84 -13.70 -1.12 -18.03
C TRP A 84 -12.40 -1.34 -17.27
N LYS A 85 -12.05 -0.44 -16.35
CA LYS A 85 -10.90 -0.60 -15.44
C LYS A 85 -11.08 -1.82 -14.55
N ARG A 86 -12.29 -2.03 -14.00
CA ARG A 86 -12.64 -3.20 -13.17
C ARG A 86 -12.60 -4.49 -13.97
N LEU A 87 -13.21 -4.51 -15.16
CA LEU A 87 -13.24 -5.66 -16.06
C LEU A 87 -11.82 -6.10 -16.43
N ARG A 88 -10.95 -5.16 -16.80
CA ARG A 88 -9.55 -5.45 -17.12
C ARG A 88 -8.83 -6.12 -15.94
N LYS A 89 -9.04 -5.61 -14.73
CA LYS A 89 -8.42 -6.15 -13.51
C LYS A 89 -8.89 -7.58 -13.23
N GLU A 90 -10.18 -7.86 -13.38
CA GLU A 90 -10.74 -9.20 -13.19
C GLU A 90 -10.25 -10.20 -14.25
N ASN A 91 -10.16 -9.77 -15.51
CA ASN A 91 -9.60 -10.58 -16.59
C ASN A 91 -8.13 -10.91 -16.34
N MET A 92 -7.34 -9.95 -15.85
CA MET A 92 -5.93 -10.19 -15.49
C MET A 92 -5.81 -11.18 -14.33
N TRP A 93 -6.65 -11.06 -13.29
CA TRP A 93 -6.67 -12.04 -12.20
C TRP A 93 -7.03 -13.44 -12.69
N ARG A 94 -8.04 -13.55 -13.56
CA ARG A 94 -8.42 -14.82 -14.18
C ARG A 94 -7.27 -15.40 -14.99
N PHE A 95 -6.63 -14.59 -15.82
CA PHE A 95 -5.48 -15.00 -16.63
C PHE A 95 -4.34 -15.52 -15.76
N ASN A 96 -3.94 -14.75 -14.74
CA ASN A 96 -2.87 -15.13 -13.81
C ASN A 96 -3.22 -16.42 -13.07
N ARG A 97 -4.48 -16.62 -12.67
CA ARG A 97 -4.93 -17.86 -12.02
C ARG A 97 -4.82 -19.07 -12.95
N LEU A 98 -5.20 -18.92 -14.23
CA LEU A 98 -5.17 -20.00 -15.21
C LEU A 98 -3.75 -20.32 -15.71
N HIS A 99 -2.84 -19.35 -15.69
CA HIS A 99 -1.45 -19.54 -16.10
C HIS A 99 -0.52 -19.87 -14.94
N LYS A 100 -1.03 -19.85 -13.70
CA LYS A 100 -0.27 -20.28 -12.54
C LYS A 100 0.10 -21.76 -12.69
N GLY A 101 1.39 -22.03 -12.83
CA GLY A 101 1.92 -23.39 -12.93
C GLY A 101 2.03 -23.96 -14.35
N LYS A 102 1.67 -23.19 -15.40
CA LYS A 102 2.02 -23.57 -16.77
C LYS A 102 3.52 -23.31 -17.00
N LYS A 103 4.24 -24.34 -17.44
CA LYS A 103 5.61 -24.18 -17.96
C LYS A 103 5.52 -23.68 -19.40
N PHE A 104 6.53 -22.89 -19.80
CA PHE A 104 6.67 -22.33 -21.15
C PHE A 104 6.82 -23.43 -22.20
#